data_AF-A0A382IVR0-F1
#
_entry.id   AF-A0A382IVR0-F1
#
_cell.length_a   1.000
_cell.length_b   1.000
_cell.length_c   1.000
_cell.angle_alpha   90.00
_cell.angle_beta   90.00
_cell.angle_gamma   90.00
#
_symmetry.space_group_name_H-M   'P 1'
#
loop_
_entity.id
_entity.type
_entity.pdbx_description
1 polymer ?
#
loop_
_entity_poly.entity_id
_entity_poly.type
_entity_poly.pdbx_seq_one_letter_code
_entity_poly.pdbx_strand_id
1 'polypeptide(L)' 'MFLTIKKIPKVSWSSKKPLNLKPKITTFLFLCFGLSLFGIGEGLLLVSYTGASPWSVLAQGISLNIDYSIGLITFFIS' A
#
# COMPACT_ATOMS: atom_id res chain seq x y z
N MET A 1 15.86 18.63 -12.04
CA MET A 1 15.71 18.04 -10.69
C MET A 1 15.46 19.19 -9.70
N PHE A 2 14.22 19.68 -9.61
CA PHE A 2 13.95 21.03 -9.08
C PHE A 2 12.95 21.12 -7.92
N LEU A 3 12.47 19.99 -7.39
CA LEU A 3 11.55 19.99 -6.26
C LEU A 3 12.06 19.03 -5.17
N THR A 4 13.01 19.49 -4.38
CA THR A 4 13.36 18.84 -3.12
C THR A 4 12.25 19.18 -2.12
N ILE A 5 11.30 18.28 -1.91
CA ILE A 5 10.27 18.42 -0.88
C ILE A 5 10.99 18.45 0.49
N LYS A 6 11.27 19.65 1.00
CA LYS A 6 12.07 19.88 2.21
C LYS A 6 11.30 19.63 3.51
N LYS A 7 9.97 19.45 3.47
CA LYS A 7 9.14 19.39 4.67
C LYS A 7 7.95 18.46 4.47
N ILE A 8 7.87 17.43 5.31
CA ILE A 8 6.70 16.54 5.39
C ILE A 8 5.56 17.34 6.04
N PRO A 9 4.36 17.40 5.43
CA PRO A 9 3.22 18.09 6.01
C PRO A 9 2.84 17.43 7.34
N LYS A 10 2.78 18.24 8.41
CA LYS A 10 2.29 17.79 9.73
C LYS A 10 0.80 18.08 9.84
N VAL A 11 -0.01 17.04 9.71
CA VAL A 11 -1.47 17.08 9.84
C VAL A 11 -1.92 16.77 11.26
N SER A 12 -3.15 17.10 11.61
CA SER A 12 -3.73 16.94 12.95
C SER A 12 -3.71 15.48 13.46
N TRP A 13 -3.77 14.51 12.54
CA TRP A 13 -3.66 13.09 12.82
C TRP A 13 -2.23 12.52 12.73
N SER A 14 -1.21 13.35 12.50
CA SER A 14 0.18 12.89 12.45
C SER A 14 0.70 12.49 13.83
N SER A 15 1.45 11.39 13.90
CA SER A 15 2.19 11.02 15.12
C SER A 15 3.30 12.05 15.42
N LYS A 16 3.59 12.27 16.71
CA LYS A 16 4.67 13.17 17.16
C LYS A 16 6.06 12.59 16.87
N LYS A 17 6.19 11.26 16.92
CA LYS A 17 7.42 10.52 16.63
C LYS A 17 7.13 9.47 15.55
N PRO A 18 8.02 9.29 14.56
CA PRO A 18 7.81 8.35 13.44
C PRO A 18 7.78 6.89 13.91
N LEU A 19 8.70 6.49 14.79
CA LEU A 19 8.78 5.14 15.35
C LEU A 19 8.00 5.02 16.67
N ASN A 20 6.73 5.40 16.65
CA ASN A 20 5.87 5.27 17.83
C ASN A 20 5.08 3.97 17.78
N LEU A 21 5.36 3.04 18.69
CA LEU A 21 4.70 1.73 18.78
C LEU A 21 3.22 1.81 19.19
N LYS A 22 2.80 2.92 19.83
CA LYS A 22 1.39 3.20 20.18
C LYS A 22 0.96 4.54 19.59
N PRO A 23 0.59 4.59 18.29
CA PRO A 23 0.02 5.79 17.70
C PRO A 23 -1.35 6.10 18.33
N LYS A 24 -1.84 7.34 18.14
CA LYS A 24 -3.20 7.70 18.55
C LYS A 24 -4.22 6.89 17.75
N ILE A 25 -5.37 6.57 18.34
CA ILE A 25 -6.47 5.87 17.66
C ILE A 25 -6.86 6.55 16.34
N THR A 26 -6.87 7.89 16.30
CA THR A 26 -7.20 8.65 15.10
C THR A 26 -6.20 8.41 13.97
N THR A 27 -4.90 8.40 14.27
CA THR A 27 -3.85 8.08 13.30
C THR A 27 -4.00 6.66 12.77
N PHE A 28 -4.34 5.71 13.64
CA PHE A 28 -4.56 4.31 13.26
C PHE A 28 -5.78 4.14 12.34
N LEU A 29 -6.90 4.82 12.63
CA LEU A 29 -8.09 4.78 11.77
C LEU A 29 -7.81 5.34 10.37
N PHE A 30 -7.14 6.50 10.28
CA PHE A 30 -6.75 7.06 8.98
C PHE A 30 -5.76 6.17 8.23
N LEU A 31 -4.86 5.50 8.94
CA LEU A 31 -3.94 4.52 8.35
C LEU A 31 -4.70 3.33 7.75
N CYS A 32 -5.57 2.68 8.54
CA CYS A 32 -6.36 1.53 8.07
C CYS A 32 -7.28 1.92 6.90
N PHE A 33 -7.91 3.09 6.97
CA PHE A 33 -8.77 3.58 5.90
C PHE A 33 -7.97 3.84 4.61
N GLY A 34 -6.83 4.53 4.73
CA GLY A 34 -5.94 4.81 3.59
C GLY A 34 -5.38 3.54 2.96
N LEU A 35 -4.95 2.57 3.77
CA LEU A 35 -4.46 1.27 3.29
C LEU A 35 -5.56 0.46 2.60
N SER A 36 -6.79 0.51 3.11
CA SER A 36 -7.93 -0.16 2.48
C SER A 36 -8.24 0.45 1.11
N LEU A 37 -8.28 1.78 1.02
CA LEU A 37 -8.53 2.49 -0.23
C LEU A 37 -7.42 2.26 -1.24
N PHE A 38 -6.16 2.22 -0.78
CA PHE A 38 -4.99 1.90 -1.59
C PHE A 38 -5.06 0.46 -2.14
N GLY A 39 -5.35 -0.53 -1.29
CA GLY A 39 -5.47 -1.92 -1.72
C GLY A 39 -6.61 -2.14 -2.73
N ILE A 40 -7.75 -1.46 -2.55
CA ILE A 40 -8.85 -1.48 -3.52
C ILE A 40 -8.42 -0.84 -4.85
N GLY A 41 -7.70 0.28 -4.79
CA GLY A 41 -7.16 0.95 -5.99
C GLY A 41 -6.20 0.06 -6.79
N GLU A 42 -5.23 -0.57 -6.11
CA GLU A 42 -4.30 -1.52 -6.74
C GLU A 42 -5.04 -2.73 -7.34
N GLY A 43 -6.05 -3.26 -6.64
CA GLY A 43 -6.89 -4.34 -7.17
C GLY A 43 -7.65 -3.94 -8.44
N LEU A 44 -8.20 -2.72 -8.47
CA LEU A 44 -8.88 -2.18 -9.66
C LEU A 44 -7.91 -2.00 -10.83
N LEU A 45 -6.69 -1.51 -10.58
CA LEU A 45 -5.65 -1.36 -11.61
C LEU A 45 -5.22 -2.71 -12.21
N LEU A 46 -5.14 -3.75 -11.39
CA LEU A 46 -4.87 -5.10 -11.86
C LEU A 46 -6.00 -5.65 -12.74
N VAL A 47 -7.26 -5.43 -12.35
CA VAL A 47 -8.42 -5.88 -13.14
C VAL A 47 -8.55 -5.10 -14.45
N SER A 48 -8.18 -3.82 -14.47
CA SER A 48 -8.26 -2.99 -15.67
C SER A 48 -7.11 -3.23 -16.66
N TYR A 49 -6.23 -4.21 -16.42
CA TYR A 49 -5.01 -4.48 -17.20
C TYR A 49 -4.15 -3.23 -17.45
N THR A 50 -4.33 -2.19 -16.62
CA THR A 50 -3.70 -0.89 -16.82
C THR A 50 -2.38 -0.93 -16.07
N GLY A 51 -1.34 -1.47 -16.72
CA GLY A 51 0.05 -1.40 -16.28
C GLY A 51 0.27 -1.64 -14.78
N ALA A 52 0.45 -2.89 -14.39
CA ALA A 52 0.79 -3.23 -13.01
C ALA A 52 2.27 -2.95 -12.69
N SER A 53 2.56 -2.68 -11.43
CA SER A 53 3.93 -2.60 -10.94
C SER A 53 4.65 -3.97 -11.07
N PRO A 54 6.00 -4.00 -11.22
CA PRO A 54 6.73 -5.24 -11.46
C PRO A 54 6.50 -6.33 -10.40
N TRP A 55 6.31 -5.94 -9.14
CA TRP A 55 6.03 -6.87 -8.05
C TRP A 55 4.61 -7.46 -8.14
N SER A 56 3.62 -6.67 -8.57
CA SER A 56 2.26 -7.16 -8.79
C SER A 56 2.20 -8.09 -10.02
N VAL A 57 3.00 -7.82 -11.06
CA VAL A 57 3.16 -8.73 -12.21
C VAL A 57 3.82 -10.05 -11.78
N LEU A 58 4.83 -9.99 -10.91
CA LEU A 58 5.47 -11.18 -10.35
C LEU A 58 4.47 -12.01 -9.53
N ALA A 59 3.71 -11.37 -8.63
CA ALA A 59 2.67 -12.03 -7.85
C ALA A 59 1.59 -12.65 -8.74
N GLN A 60 1.22 -11.98 -9.83
CA GLN A 60 0.30 -12.50 -10.84
C GLN A 60 0.86 -13.71 -11.60
N GLY A 61 2.12 -13.65 -12.01
CA GLY A 61 2.79 -14.78 -12.66
C GLY A 61 2.88 -16.00 -11.76
N ILE A 62 3.23 -15.82 -10.48
CA ILE A 62 3.26 -16.90 -9.49
C ILE A 62 1.84 -17.42 -9.22
N SER A 63 0.84 -16.54 -9.17
CA SER A 63 -0.57 -16.91 -8.97
C SER A 63 -1.10 -17.84 -10.05
N LEU A 64 -0.74 -17.58 -11.30
CA LEU A 64 -1.08 -18.43 -12.44
C LEU A 64 -0.37 -19.80 -12.43
N ASN A 65 0.76 -19.93 -11.73
CA ASN A 65 1.52 -21.20 -11.67
C ASN A 65 1.17 -22.07 -10.46
N ILE A 66 0.67 -21.48 -9.37
CA ILE A 66 0.39 -22.18 -8.11
C ILE A 66 -1.14 -22.21 -7.81
N ASP A 67 -1.98 -21.68 -8.70
CA ASP A 67 -3.45 -21.61 -8.55
C ASP A 67 -3.94 -20.98 -7.23
N TYR A 68 -3.11 -20.15 -6.60
CA TYR A 68 -3.49 -19.38 -5.40
C TYR A 68 -3.94 -17.98 -5.77
N SER A 69 -4.80 -17.39 -4.91
CA SER A 69 -5.20 -15.99 -5.02
C SER A 69 -3.97 -15.08 -5.06
N ILE A 70 -4.01 -14.11 -5.98
CA ILE A 70 -3.01 -13.05 -6.10
C ILE A 70 -2.75 -12.36 -4.75
N GLY A 71 -3.79 -12.18 -3.94
CA GLY A 71 -3.67 -11.53 -2.64
C GLY A 71 -2.82 -12.33 -1.64
N LEU A 72 -2.93 -13.66 -1.65
CA LEU A 72 -2.10 -14.53 -0.80
C LEU A 72 -0.64 -14.47 -1.22
N ILE A 73 -0.39 -14.47 -2.53
CA ILE A 73 0.97 -14.43 -3.05
C ILE A 73 1.62 -13.07 -2.81
N THR A 74 0.87 -11.98 -2.99
CA THR A 74 1.34 -10.64 -2.62
C THR A 74 1.68 -10.56 -1.13
N PHE A 75 0.90 -11.21 -0.26
CA PHE A 75 1.20 -11.28 1.17
C PHE A 75 2.49 -12.06 1.48
N PHE A 76 2.81 -13.11 0.72
CA PHE A 76 4.08 -13.84 0.89
C PHE A 76 5.29 -13.10 0.33
N ILE A 77 5.11 -12.23 -0.66
CA ILE A 77 6.18 -11.44 -1.28
C ILE A 77 6.49 -10.16 -0.48
N SER A 78 5.49 -9.60 0.24
CA SER A 78 5.52 -8.29 0.91
C SER A 78 5.79 -8.34 2.40
#